data_AF-A0A388QM04-F1
#
_entry.id   AF-A0A388QM04-F1
#
_cell.length_a   1.000
_cell.length_b   1.000
_cell.length_c   1.000
_cell.angle_alpha   90.00
_cell.angle_beta   90.00
_cell.angle_gamma   90.00
#
_symmetry.space_group_name_H-M   'P 1'
#
loop_
_entity.id
_entity.type
_entity.pdbx_description
1 polymer ?
#
loop_
_entity_poly.entity_id
_entity_poly.type
_entity_poly.pdbx_seq_one_letter_code
_entity_poly.pdbx_strand_id
1 'polypeptide(L)'
;MKNYHKSLFFVFTLSALIIAPNLHANAMEMMDSKMMNNKLTNTNLPVIIPLTQGYVKGSEVFYISTEASDKDLADHLTKLTGFRVAYTPTLQKTPSDALAQIYAFENGIKGAGPLGFQSNVADSQPGDLNYSPLWAVNIVKWNDGITPRELKSQTEILTAQTNDELTVTSSGIVVNCPFVQWNGGSLQIRDDKTLTDDTAYGGGQVLGIDIKKMQVTFVAHRGFGPDGSTIYYIATDASKQDVADMLGVTFVERTGATLLSGASSDLYVFTNGINGTGPMGFQASIGSTNVGDEFYSPMWRIQATTWTDPTSADFLTMTDQITSAGSKGALTTNVAGVVVNCPFIEVDKKFMMDDNMMKDNMMKNNMMGHMDSPRKQMKMGVDVHKIQCKSGYELVFKSINWSPSCVKSSSVAKLVEIGWASNHIPSEDEMMMK
;
A
#
# COMPACT_ATOMS: atom_id res chain seq x y z
N MET A 1 46.45 -11.09 25.80
CA MET A 1 45.23 -11.58 26.50
C MET A 1 44.04 -10.84 25.88
N LYS A 2 43.53 -11.31 24.74
CA LYS A 2 42.24 -12.05 24.61
C LYS A 2 41.15 -11.53 25.56
N ASN A 3 40.16 -10.83 25.00
CA ASN A 3 38.76 -10.99 25.39
C ASN A 3 37.86 -10.73 24.18
N TYR A 4 37.15 -11.80 23.80
CA TYR A 4 36.15 -11.85 22.74
C TYR A 4 34.84 -11.28 23.29
N HIS A 5 34.22 -10.32 22.60
CA HIS A 5 32.79 -10.06 22.76
C HIS A 5 32.01 -11.04 21.86
N LYS A 6 31.30 -11.98 22.49
CA LYS A 6 30.33 -12.85 21.84
C LYS A 6 29.04 -12.07 21.64
N SER A 7 28.66 -11.84 20.38
CA SER A 7 27.28 -11.54 19.99
C SER A 7 26.42 -12.77 20.23
N LEU A 8 25.30 -12.58 20.94
CA LEU A 8 24.33 -13.62 21.20
C LEU A 8 23.40 -13.73 19.99
N PHE A 9 23.63 -14.72 19.13
CA PHE A 9 22.69 -15.14 18.10
C PHE A 9 21.59 -15.98 18.76
N PHE A 10 20.34 -15.53 18.68
CA PHE A 10 19.19 -16.41 18.95
C PHE A 10 18.95 -17.28 17.72
N VAL A 11 19.38 -18.54 17.79
CA VAL A 11 19.01 -19.60 16.85
C VAL A 11 17.75 -20.26 17.39
N PHE A 12 16.64 -20.19 16.68
CA PHE A 12 15.48 -21.04 16.97
C PHE A 12 15.75 -22.43 16.39
N THR A 13 16.17 -23.37 17.23
CA THR A 13 16.19 -24.80 16.89
C THR A 13 14.82 -25.41 17.17
N LEU A 14 14.16 -25.89 16.12
CA LEU A 14 12.96 -26.70 16.19
C LEU A 14 13.36 -28.15 16.54
N SER A 15 13.01 -28.63 17.72
CA SER A 15 13.16 -30.05 18.07
C SER A 15 11.94 -30.60 18.79
N ALA A 16 11.21 -31.43 18.02
CA ALA A 16 10.44 -32.64 18.35
C ALA A 16 9.55 -32.67 19.61
N LEU A 17 8.24 -32.81 19.39
CA LEU A 17 7.32 -33.46 20.33
C LEU A 17 6.93 -34.83 19.79
N ILE A 18 7.25 -35.88 20.56
CA ILE A 18 6.84 -37.26 20.33
C ILE A 18 5.42 -37.46 20.90
N ILE A 19 4.66 -38.26 20.16
CA ILE A 19 3.26 -38.65 20.24
C ILE A 19 2.84 -39.20 21.62
N ALA A 20 1.63 -38.81 22.07
CA ALA A 20 0.76 -39.64 22.90
C ALA A 20 -0.62 -39.73 22.23
N PRO A 21 -1.15 -40.94 21.94
CA PRO A 21 -2.43 -41.12 21.27
C PRO A 21 -3.59 -41.12 22.29
N ASN A 22 -4.79 -40.79 21.80
CA ASN A 22 -6.09 -40.84 22.49
C ASN A 22 -6.55 -39.56 23.22
N LEU A 23 -6.79 -38.52 22.43
CA LEU A 23 -7.84 -37.51 22.64
C LEU A 23 -8.18 -36.83 21.28
N HIS A 24 -8.22 -37.62 20.20
CA HIS A 24 -8.50 -37.14 18.84
C HIS A 24 -9.92 -37.57 18.43
N ALA A 25 -10.93 -36.81 18.83
CA ALA A 25 -12.23 -36.81 18.17
C ALA A 25 -13.02 -35.53 18.48
N ASN A 26 -12.98 -35.03 19.73
CA ASN A 26 -13.86 -33.94 20.15
C ASN A 26 -13.19 -32.57 20.34
N ALA A 27 -11.86 -32.46 20.12
CA ALA A 27 -11.15 -31.18 20.11
C ALA A 27 -11.04 -30.58 18.68
N MET A 28 -11.22 -31.40 17.64
CA MET A 28 -11.06 -30.98 16.25
C MET A 28 -12.33 -30.32 15.67
N GLU A 29 -13.51 -30.59 16.23
CA GLU A 29 -14.78 -29.94 15.83
C GLU A 29 -15.07 -28.62 16.57
N MET A 30 -14.36 -28.31 17.67
CA MET A 30 -14.55 -27.05 18.43
C MET A 30 -13.46 -26.00 18.21
N MET A 31 -12.44 -26.29 17.40
CA MET A 31 -11.45 -25.29 16.96
C MET A 31 -11.83 -24.56 15.66
N ASP A 32 -12.87 -25.00 14.96
CA ASP A 32 -13.26 -24.46 13.65
C ASP A 32 -14.35 -23.36 13.73
N SER A 33 -14.91 -23.08 14.93
CA SER A 33 -16.08 -22.19 15.05
C SER A 33 -15.79 -20.74 15.50
N LYS A 34 -14.54 -20.28 15.47
CA LYS A 34 -14.22 -18.87 15.75
C LYS A 34 -12.98 -18.31 15.05
N MET A 35 -12.58 -18.88 13.92
CA MET A 35 -11.75 -18.13 12.97
C MET A 35 -12.68 -17.16 12.23
N MET A 36 -12.62 -15.86 12.57
CA MET A 36 -13.24 -14.84 11.73
C MET A 36 -12.52 -14.85 10.38
N ASN A 37 -13.03 -15.61 9.42
CA ASN A 37 -12.52 -15.61 8.04
C ASN A 37 -13.30 -14.55 7.26
N ASN A 38 -12.73 -13.34 7.15
CA ASN A 38 -13.28 -12.33 6.25
C ASN A 38 -12.69 -12.56 4.86
N LYS A 39 -13.43 -13.30 4.03
CA LYS A 39 -13.02 -13.60 2.66
C LYS A 39 -13.30 -12.41 1.76
N LEU A 40 -12.28 -11.59 1.54
CA LEU A 40 -12.28 -10.56 0.50
C LEU A 40 -12.36 -11.24 -0.88
N THR A 41 -13.04 -10.60 -1.82
CA THR A 41 -13.05 -11.00 -3.24
C THR A 41 -12.08 -10.14 -4.04
N ASN A 42 -11.63 -10.66 -5.18
CA ASN A 42 -10.65 -10.05 -6.07
C ASN A 42 -9.36 -9.66 -5.32
N THR A 43 -8.88 -10.51 -4.41
CA THR A 43 -7.71 -10.15 -3.57
C THR A 43 -6.40 -10.14 -4.35
N ASN A 44 -6.33 -10.96 -5.39
CA ASN A 44 -5.16 -11.10 -6.24
C ASN A 44 -5.59 -11.05 -7.71
N LEU A 45 -5.07 -10.10 -8.47
CA LEU A 45 -5.43 -9.90 -9.88
C LEU A 45 -4.19 -9.88 -10.78
N PRO A 46 -4.27 -10.45 -12.00
CA PRO A 46 -3.23 -10.25 -12.99
C PRO A 46 -3.30 -8.83 -13.54
N VAL A 47 -2.17 -8.11 -13.53
CA VAL A 47 -2.04 -6.79 -14.18
C VAL A 47 -0.89 -6.83 -15.18
N ILE A 48 -1.16 -6.39 -16.41
CA ILE A 48 -0.15 -6.29 -17.47
C ILE A 48 0.44 -4.89 -17.45
N ILE A 49 1.75 -4.79 -17.30
CA ILE A 49 2.50 -3.54 -17.28
C ILE A 49 3.48 -3.53 -18.46
N PRO A 50 3.55 -2.44 -19.26
CA PRO A 50 4.49 -2.33 -20.35
C PRO A 50 5.92 -2.22 -19.83
N LEU A 51 6.83 -2.93 -20.49
CA LEU A 51 8.26 -2.82 -20.27
C LEU A 51 8.85 -1.70 -21.11
N THR A 52 9.88 -1.06 -20.58
CA THR A 52 10.79 -0.20 -21.32
C THR A 52 12.15 -0.87 -21.39
N GLN A 53 12.79 -0.84 -22.55
CA GLN A 53 14.15 -1.35 -22.73
C GLN A 53 15.16 -0.25 -22.41
N GLY A 54 16.25 -0.64 -21.75
CA GLY A 54 17.41 0.20 -21.47
C GLY A 54 18.71 -0.60 -21.51
N TYR A 55 19.81 0.04 -21.13
CA TYR A 55 21.13 -0.60 -21.07
C TYR A 55 21.82 -0.43 -19.72
N VAL A 56 22.55 -1.46 -19.30
CA VAL A 56 23.53 -1.40 -18.21
C VAL A 56 24.77 -2.16 -18.64
N LYS A 57 25.95 -1.53 -18.54
CA LYS A 57 27.25 -2.16 -18.82
C LYS A 57 27.27 -2.93 -20.16
N GLY A 58 26.65 -2.38 -21.20
CA GLY A 58 26.58 -3.00 -22.53
C GLY A 58 25.44 -4.01 -22.73
N SER A 59 24.75 -4.42 -21.67
CA SER A 59 23.67 -5.42 -21.71
C SER A 59 22.30 -4.77 -21.69
N GLU A 60 21.32 -5.39 -22.35
CA GLU A 60 19.92 -4.96 -22.28
C GLU A 60 19.33 -5.24 -20.89
N VAL A 61 18.50 -4.30 -20.43
CA VAL A 61 17.67 -4.41 -19.24
C VAL A 61 16.25 -3.97 -19.58
N PHE A 62 15.28 -4.48 -18.82
CA PHE A 62 13.86 -4.20 -19.01
C PHE A 62 13.27 -3.77 -17.68
N TYR A 63 12.58 -2.63 -17.66
CA TYR A 63 12.04 -2.03 -16.45
C TYR A 63 10.62 -1.51 -16.67
N ILE A 64 9.90 -1.29 -15.58
CA ILE A 64 8.61 -0.59 -15.59
C ILE A 64 8.80 0.83 -15.08
N SER A 65 7.90 1.74 -15.42
CA SER A 65 7.86 3.11 -14.88
C SER A 65 6.57 3.29 -14.10
N THR A 66 6.67 3.63 -12.82
CA THR A 66 5.51 3.66 -11.92
C THR A 66 5.30 5.02 -11.27
N GLU A 67 6.37 5.73 -10.93
CA GLU A 67 6.29 7.08 -10.35
C GLU A 67 7.36 8.03 -10.90
N ALA A 68 7.03 9.33 -10.95
CA ALA A 68 8.00 10.39 -11.21
C ALA A 68 7.76 11.58 -10.27
N SER A 69 8.85 12.22 -9.84
CA SER A 69 8.83 13.38 -8.95
C SER A 69 8.42 14.68 -9.65
N ASP A 70 8.37 14.67 -10.97
CA ASP A 70 8.00 15.77 -11.84
C ASP A 70 6.70 15.43 -12.58
N LYS A 71 5.78 16.40 -12.66
CA LYS A 71 4.44 16.17 -13.19
C LYS A 71 4.46 16.00 -14.71
N ASP A 72 5.22 16.83 -15.41
CA ASP A 72 5.27 16.80 -16.87
C ASP A 72 5.93 15.51 -17.36
N LEU A 73 6.98 15.04 -16.66
CA LEU A 73 7.57 13.74 -16.93
C LEU A 73 6.60 12.59 -16.63
N ALA A 74 5.86 12.62 -15.50
CA ALA A 74 4.87 11.60 -15.18
C ALA A 74 3.78 11.49 -16.28
N ASP A 75 3.24 12.62 -16.72
CA ASP A 75 2.23 12.68 -17.78
C ASP A 75 2.80 12.19 -19.13
N HIS A 76 4.04 12.59 -19.44
CA HIS A 76 4.72 12.16 -20.66
C HIS A 76 4.98 10.64 -20.69
N LEU A 77 5.50 10.07 -19.60
CA LEU A 77 5.73 8.62 -19.50
C LEU A 77 4.42 7.84 -19.52
N THR A 78 3.36 8.40 -18.91
CA THR A 78 2.01 7.81 -18.98
C THR A 78 1.53 7.72 -20.43
N LYS A 79 1.68 8.81 -21.18
CA LYS A 79 1.30 8.86 -22.60
C LYS A 79 2.15 7.93 -23.46
N LEU A 80 3.46 7.88 -23.19
CA LEU A 80 4.41 7.08 -23.94
C LEU A 80 4.15 5.58 -23.78
N THR A 81 3.91 5.13 -22.55
CA THR A 81 3.76 3.71 -22.24
C THR A 81 2.31 3.23 -22.35
N GLY A 82 1.34 4.13 -22.28
CA GLY A 82 -0.08 3.79 -22.17
C GLY A 82 -0.46 3.21 -20.80
N PHE A 83 0.45 3.26 -19.83
CA PHE A 83 0.24 2.81 -18.46
C PHE A 83 0.50 3.98 -17.50
N ARG A 84 -0.28 4.08 -16.44
CA ARG A 84 -0.21 5.22 -15.52
C ARG A 84 1.13 5.28 -14.79
N VAL A 85 1.83 6.41 -14.92
CA VAL A 85 2.95 6.82 -14.08
C VAL A 85 2.46 7.92 -13.14
N ALA A 86 2.52 7.70 -11.83
CA ALA A 86 1.97 8.63 -10.86
C ALA A 86 2.95 9.79 -10.55
N TYR A 87 2.43 11.01 -10.61
CA TYR A 87 3.14 12.18 -10.09
C TYR A 87 3.28 12.08 -8.56
N THR A 88 4.51 12.01 -8.09
CA THR A 88 4.86 11.70 -6.69
C THR A 88 5.98 12.63 -6.21
N PRO A 89 5.67 13.88 -5.80
CA PRO A 89 6.69 14.88 -5.47
C PRO A 89 7.55 14.50 -4.26
N THR A 90 7.08 13.61 -3.38
CA THR A 90 7.85 13.08 -2.24
C THR A 90 9.13 12.36 -2.67
N LEU A 91 9.22 11.84 -3.90
CA LEU A 91 10.44 11.25 -4.43
C LEU A 91 11.61 12.25 -4.48
N GLN A 92 11.36 13.57 -4.50
CA GLN A 92 12.43 14.58 -4.34
C GLN A 92 13.09 14.56 -2.97
N LYS A 93 12.47 13.93 -1.97
CA LYS A 93 13.01 13.79 -0.62
C LYS A 93 13.86 12.53 -0.46
N THR A 94 14.14 11.81 -1.56
CA THR A 94 14.94 10.59 -1.56
C THR A 94 16.38 10.92 -1.17
N PRO A 95 16.94 10.29 -0.12
CA PRO A 95 18.34 10.48 0.24
C PRO A 95 19.29 10.04 -0.88
N SER A 96 20.46 10.67 -0.99
CA SER A 96 21.48 10.32 -2.00
C SER A 96 21.87 8.85 -1.98
N ASP A 97 21.91 8.25 -0.79
CA ASP A 97 22.33 6.87 -0.59
C ASP A 97 21.27 5.87 -1.08
N ALA A 98 20.02 6.32 -1.26
CA ALA A 98 18.94 5.57 -1.90
C ALA A 98 18.87 5.77 -3.41
N LEU A 99 19.63 6.71 -4.00
CA LEU A 99 19.58 7.00 -5.44
C LEU A 99 20.63 6.20 -6.23
N ALA A 100 20.23 5.79 -7.42
CA ALA A 100 21.10 5.35 -8.51
C ALA A 100 20.96 6.30 -9.71
N GLN A 101 21.80 6.17 -10.75
CA GLN A 101 21.82 7.11 -11.87
C GLN A 101 21.24 6.52 -13.15
N ILE A 102 20.37 7.27 -13.81
CA ILE A 102 19.90 6.97 -15.16
C ILE A 102 20.18 8.15 -16.11
N TYR A 103 20.51 7.82 -17.35
CA TYR A 103 20.91 8.77 -18.39
C TYR A 103 19.90 8.69 -19.53
N ALA A 104 19.21 9.80 -19.78
CA ALA A 104 18.20 9.95 -20.82
C ALA A 104 18.68 10.92 -21.91
N PHE A 105 18.51 10.54 -23.18
CA PHE A 105 19.08 11.28 -24.31
C PHE A 105 18.09 12.28 -24.89
N GLU A 106 18.40 13.58 -24.86
CA GLU A 106 17.54 14.63 -25.43
C GLU A 106 17.76 14.86 -26.93
N ASN A 107 18.84 14.32 -27.51
CA ASN A 107 19.13 14.37 -28.92
C ASN A 107 19.93 13.13 -29.39
N GLY A 108 20.32 13.13 -30.67
CA GLY A 108 21.15 12.09 -31.27
C GLY A 108 20.36 11.05 -32.04
N ILE A 109 20.65 9.76 -31.80
CA ILE A 109 20.00 8.63 -32.51
C ILE A 109 18.53 8.56 -32.11
N LYS A 110 17.62 8.63 -33.09
CA LYS A 110 16.18 8.41 -32.86
C LYS A 110 15.91 6.98 -32.43
N GLY A 111 15.08 6.79 -31.40
CA GLY A 111 14.84 5.48 -30.80
C GLY A 111 13.67 5.47 -29.83
N ALA A 112 13.59 4.39 -29.05
CA ALA A 112 12.50 4.12 -28.12
C ALA A 112 12.72 4.69 -26.70
N GLY A 113 13.80 5.46 -26.49
CA GLY A 113 14.05 6.10 -25.21
C GLY A 113 12.95 7.12 -24.85
N PRO A 114 12.72 7.39 -23.55
CA PRO A 114 11.65 8.29 -23.10
C PRO A 114 11.61 9.67 -23.77
N LEU A 115 12.74 10.23 -24.15
CA LEU A 115 12.81 11.54 -24.82
C LEU A 115 12.78 11.45 -26.36
N GLY A 116 12.49 10.28 -26.93
CA GLY A 116 12.37 10.04 -28.38
C GLY A 116 13.70 9.80 -29.10
N PHE A 117 14.75 9.47 -28.35
CA PHE A 117 16.08 9.13 -28.85
C PHE A 117 16.49 7.73 -28.36
N GLN A 118 17.78 7.41 -28.30
CA GLN A 118 18.22 6.09 -27.87
C GLN A 118 17.73 5.73 -26.46
N SER A 119 17.66 4.44 -26.18
CA SER A 119 17.25 3.90 -24.89
C SER A 119 18.11 4.42 -23.74
N ASN A 120 17.49 4.53 -22.57
CA ASN A 120 18.19 5.02 -21.39
C ASN A 120 19.32 4.06 -20.98
N VAL A 121 20.36 4.64 -20.40
CA VAL A 121 21.47 3.89 -19.80
C VAL A 121 21.41 4.08 -18.30
N ALA A 122 21.46 3.00 -17.52
CA ALA A 122 21.61 3.07 -16.06
C ALA A 122 23.03 2.71 -15.63
N ASP A 123 23.42 3.17 -14.44
CA ASP A 123 24.74 2.90 -13.86
C ASP A 123 24.89 1.49 -13.27
N SER A 124 23.76 0.85 -12.94
CA SER A 124 23.71 -0.37 -12.15
C SER A 124 22.46 -1.19 -12.45
N GLN A 125 22.49 -2.47 -12.09
CA GLN A 125 21.37 -3.41 -12.21
C GLN A 125 21.24 -4.23 -10.91
N PRO A 126 20.11 -4.93 -10.67
CA PRO A 126 19.96 -5.79 -9.50
C PRO A 126 21.15 -6.74 -9.30
N GLY A 127 21.60 -6.87 -8.06
CA GLY A 127 22.82 -7.58 -7.68
C GLY A 127 24.08 -6.70 -7.62
N ASP A 128 24.08 -5.53 -8.26
CA ASP A 128 25.12 -4.52 -8.04
C ASP A 128 24.89 -3.78 -6.71
N LEU A 129 25.96 -3.50 -5.97
CA LEU A 129 25.90 -2.73 -4.71
C LEU A 129 25.28 -1.33 -4.87
N ASN A 130 25.38 -0.75 -6.06
CA ASN A 130 24.88 0.60 -6.35
C ASN A 130 23.45 0.63 -6.87
N TYR A 131 22.81 -0.54 -7.09
CA TYR A 131 21.47 -0.57 -7.66
C TYR A 131 20.42 0.00 -6.73
N SER A 132 19.53 0.80 -7.32
CA SER A 132 18.30 1.27 -6.73
C SER A 132 17.24 1.44 -7.83
N PRO A 133 15.97 1.11 -7.57
CA PRO A 133 14.87 1.45 -8.49
C PRO A 133 14.56 2.96 -8.49
N LEU A 134 15.13 3.73 -7.55
CA LEU A 134 14.99 5.18 -7.47
C LEU A 134 16.12 5.85 -8.24
N TRP A 135 15.80 6.34 -9.44
CA TRP A 135 16.78 6.89 -10.37
C TRP A 135 16.78 8.41 -10.36
N ALA A 136 17.96 8.99 -10.13
CA ALA A 136 18.22 10.38 -10.47
C ALA A 136 18.43 10.51 -11.99
N VAL A 137 17.57 11.30 -12.63
CA VAL A 137 17.57 11.45 -14.09
C VAL A 137 18.62 12.49 -14.51
N ASN A 138 19.56 12.05 -15.35
CA ASN A 138 20.56 12.88 -16.00
C ASN A 138 20.23 13.01 -17.49
N ILE A 139 20.23 14.24 -18.00
CA ILE A 139 19.96 14.54 -19.40
C ILE A 139 21.27 14.55 -20.18
N VAL A 140 21.32 13.75 -21.24
CA VAL A 140 22.47 13.62 -22.13
C VAL A 140 22.19 14.29 -23.46
N LYS A 141 23.08 15.20 -23.86
CA LYS A 141 23.00 15.94 -25.11
C LYS A 141 24.32 15.86 -25.87
N TRP A 142 24.28 15.31 -27.09
CA TRP A 142 25.38 15.40 -28.05
C TRP A 142 25.64 16.86 -28.45
N ASN A 143 26.91 17.25 -28.49
CA ASN A 143 27.33 18.59 -28.89
C ASN A 143 27.16 18.80 -30.40
N ASP A 144 27.02 20.05 -30.83
CA ASP A 144 26.87 20.39 -32.24
C ASP A 144 28.09 19.95 -33.06
N GLY A 145 27.84 19.40 -34.25
CA GLY A 145 28.90 18.89 -35.14
C GLY A 145 29.46 17.51 -34.77
N ILE A 146 29.05 16.91 -33.65
CA ILE A 146 29.39 15.54 -33.29
C ILE A 146 28.41 14.58 -33.96
N THR A 147 28.94 13.50 -34.56
CA THR A 147 28.10 12.41 -35.09
C THR A 147 27.74 11.47 -33.93
N PRO A 148 26.45 11.35 -33.55
CA PRO A 148 26.02 10.52 -32.43
C PRO A 148 26.30 9.03 -32.69
N ARG A 149 26.64 8.30 -31.63
CA ARG A 149 26.69 6.83 -31.61
C ARG A 149 25.85 6.27 -30.47
N GLU A 150 25.50 4.99 -30.56
CA GLU A 150 24.78 4.34 -29.47
C GLU A 150 25.73 4.16 -28.28
N LEU A 151 25.28 4.52 -27.08
CA LEU A 151 26.02 4.35 -25.83
C LEU A 151 25.25 3.40 -24.93
N LYS A 152 25.90 2.36 -24.41
CA LYS A 152 25.26 1.26 -23.67
C LYS A 152 25.76 1.12 -22.24
N SER A 153 26.64 2.01 -21.79
CA SER A 153 27.17 2.01 -20.43
C SER A 153 27.44 3.42 -19.91
N GLN A 154 27.33 3.61 -18.60
CA GLN A 154 27.73 4.85 -17.95
C GLN A 154 29.17 5.21 -18.28
N THR A 155 30.08 4.23 -18.31
CA THR A 155 31.49 4.43 -18.67
C THR A 155 31.65 5.06 -20.05
N GLU A 156 30.88 4.61 -21.05
CA GLU A 156 30.90 5.20 -22.39
C GLU A 156 30.38 6.65 -22.40
N ILE A 157 29.31 6.94 -21.64
CA ILE A 157 28.75 8.29 -21.50
C ILE A 157 29.77 9.23 -20.87
N LEU A 158 30.37 8.84 -19.74
CA LEU A 158 31.35 9.67 -19.04
C LEU A 158 32.65 9.86 -19.85
N THR A 159 33.02 8.85 -20.64
CA THR A 159 34.15 8.97 -21.59
C THR A 159 33.83 9.97 -22.69
N ALA A 160 32.66 9.86 -23.32
CA ALA A 160 32.20 10.81 -24.34
C ALA A 160 32.09 12.24 -23.79
N GLN A 161 31.64 12.39 -22.54
CA GLN A 161 31.62 13.68 -21.85
C GLN A 161 33.03 14.25 -21.65
N THR A 162 33.98 13.42 -21.21
CA THR A 162 35.39 13.83 -21.00
C THR A 162 36.06 14.24 -22.32
N ASN A 163 35.64 13.65 -23.44
CA ASN A 163 36.09 13.98 -24.79
C ASN A 163 35.39 15.20 -25.40
N ASP A 164 34.52 15.89 -24.66
CA ASP A 164 33.72 17.03 -25.14
C ASP A 164 32.79 16.68 -26.33
N GLU A 165 32.39 15.42 -26.43
CA GLU A 165 31.47 14.94 -27.48
C GLU A 165 30.00 15.18 -27.09
N LEU A 166 29.71 15.21 -25.79
CA LEU A 166 28.38 15.41 -25.23
C LEU A 166 28.45 16.11 -23.88
N THR A 167 27.30 16.61 -23.43
CA THR A 167 27.09 17.14 -22.08
C THR A 167 26.11 16.28 -21.30
N VAL A 168 26.31 16.22 -19.98
CA VAL A 168 25.44 15.54 -19.03
C VAL A 168 24.99 16.57 -18.00
N THR A 169 23.67 16.78 -17.88
CA THR A 169 23.10 17.75 -16.93
C THR A 169 22.14 17.02 -16.00
N SER A 170 22.30 17.20 -14.68
CA SER A 170 21.32 16.69 -13.72
C SER A 170 19.99 17.43 -13.89
N SER A 171 18.90 16.68 -14.03
CA SER A 171 17.55 17.28 -14.13
C SER A 171 16.97 17.66 -12.76
N GLY A 172 17.51 17.09 -11.67
CA GLY A 172 16.89 17.14 -10.35
C GLY A 172 15.59 16.35 -10.23
N ILE A 173 15.24 15.52 -11.22
CA ILE A 173 14.06 14.65 -11.21
C ILE A 173 14.44 13.26 -10.72
N VAL A 174 13.58 12.68 -9.88
CA VAL A 174 13.67 11.30 -9.40
C VAL A 174 12.50 10.49 -9.94
N VAL A 175 12.77 9.28 -10.43
CA VAL A 175 11.74 8.33 -10.89
C VAL A 175 11.87 7.00 -10.15
N ASN A 176 10.75 6.33 -9.91
CA ASN A 176 10.73 4.93 -9.51
C ASN A 176 10.53 4.08 -10.76
N CYS A 177 11.59 3.39 -11.19
CA CYS A 177 11.54 2.49 -12.34
C CYS A 177 12.20 1.14 -12.01
N PRO A 178 11.52 0.24 -11.30
CA PRO A 178 12.05 -1.07 -10.95
C PRO A 178 12.38 -1.93 -12.18
N PHE A 179 13.55 -2.56 -12.17
CA PHE A 179 13.93 -3.53 -13.19
C PHE A 179 13.15 -4.84 -13.02
N VAL A 180 12.76 -5.42 -14.15
CA VAL A 180 12.01 -6.67 -14.25
C VAL A 180 12.86 -7.80 -14.80
N GLN A 181 13.71 -7.50 -15.78
CA GLN A 181 14.68 -8.45 -16.33
C GLN A 181 15.99 -7.71 -16.63
N TRP A 182 17.11 -8.34 -16.31
CA TRP A 182 18.45 -7.78 -16.46
C TRP A 182 19.45 -8.86 -16.86
N ASN A 183 20.71 -8.48 -17.04
CA ASN A 183 21.73 -9.46 -17.39
C ASN A 183 21.95 -10.45 -16.24
N GLY A 184 21.64 -11.73 -16.48
CA GLY A 184 21.79 -12.80 -15.52
C GLY A 184 20.60 -13.02 -14.57
N GLY A 185 19.49 -12.30 -14.72
CA GLY A 185 18.34 -12.50 -13.84
C GLY A 185 17.06 -11.76 -14.23
N SER A 186 16.02 -11.99 -13.45
CA SER A 186 14.73 -11.31 -13.53
C SER A 186 14.07 -11.31 -12.16
N LEU A 187 12.95 -10.59 -12.03
CA LEU A 187 12.02 -10.84 -10.94
C LEU A 187 11.59 -12.30 -10.95
N GLN A 188 11.34 -12.83 -9.76
CA GLN A 188 10.89 -14.20 -9.60
C GLN A 188 9.51 -14.37 -10.22
N ILE A 189 9.44 -15.27 -11.20
CA ILE A 189 8.17 -15.75 -11.73
C ILE A 189 7.63 -16.78 -10.75
N ARG A 190 6.40 -16.59 -10.29
CA ARG A 190 5.73 -17.52 -9.39
C ARG A 190 5.45 -18.85 -10.10
N ASP A 191 5.65 -19.94 -9.37
CA ASP A 191 5.47 -21.31 -9.86
C ASP A 191 3.99 -21.61 -10.17
N ASP A 192 3.11 -21.41 -9.19
CA ASP A 192 1.67 -21.46 -9.40
C ASP A 192 1.21 -20.15 -10.03
N LYS A 193 0.67 -20.20 -11.24
CA LYS A 193 0.22 -19.02 -11.98
C LYS A 193 -1.28 -18.78 -11.85
N THR A 194 -2.01 -19.71 -11.25
CA THR A 194 -3.43 -19.53 -10.98
C THR A 194 -3.59 -18.54 -9.83
N LEU A 195 -4.51 -17.60 -10.01
CA LEU A 195 -4.87 -16.62 -9.00
C LEU A 195 -6.28 -16.90 -8.49
N THR A 196 -6.40 -17.01 -7.18
CA THR A 196 -7.64 -17.11 -6.42
C THR A 196 -7.62 -16.09 -5.27
N ASP A 197 -8.77 -15.93 -4.61
CA ASP A 197 -8.86 -15.03 -3.47
C ASP A 197 -8.02 -15.48 -2.26
N ASP A 198 -7.60 -16.74 -2.24
CA ASP A 198 -6.81 -17.34 -1.17
C ASP A 198 -5.32 -17.52 -1.56
N THR A 199 -4.90 -16.96 -2.71
CA THR A 199 -3.51 -17.03 -3.15
C THR A 199 -2.60 -16.41 -2.09
N ALA A 200 -1.57 -17.16 -1.68
CA ALA A 200 -0.57 -16.65 -0.76
C ALA A 200 0.16 -15.45 -1.38
N TYR A 201 0.51 -14.48 -0.53
CA TYR A 201 1.17 -13.25 -0.98
C TYR A 201 2.56 -13.51 -1.58
N GLY A 202 3.35 -14.41 -0.97
CA GLY A 202 4.74 -14.71 -1.35
C GLY A 202 4.89 -15.72 -2.49
N GLY A 203 6.14 -16.10 -2.79
CA GLY A 203 6.46 -17.09 -3.83
C GLY A 203 6.67 -16.51 -5.24
N GLY A 204 6.76 -15.18 -5.36
CA GLY A 204 7.00 -14.47 -6.62
C GLY A 204 5.85 -13.54 -6.99
N GLN A 205 6.20 -12.31 -7.41
CA GLN A 205 5.22 -11.25 -7.70
C GLN A 205 4.85 -11.16 -9.19
N VAL A 206 5.40 -12.04 -10.02
CA VAL A 206 5.24 -12.02 -11.48
C VAL A 206 4.69 -13.35 -12.00
N LEU A 207 3.75 -13.30 -12.92
CA LEU A 207 3.16 -14.45 -13.64
C LEU A 207 3.91 -14.81 -14.93
N GLY A 208 4.51 -13.81 -15.56
CA GLY A 208 5.29 -13.98 -16.77
C GLY A 208 5.89 -12.68 -17.28
N ILE A 209 7.00 -12.80 -18.01
CA ILE A 209 7.74 -11.72 -18.64
C ILE A 209 7.86 -12.05 -20.13
N ASP A 210 7.42 -11.15 -21.01
CA ASP A 210 7.49 -11.28 -22.47
C ASP A 210 8.21 -10.06 -23.05
N ILE A 211 9.53 -10.17 -23.20
CA ILE A 211 10.37 -9.10 -23.77
C ILE A 211 10.15 -8.90 -25.27
N LYS A 212 9.50 -9.83 -25.97
CA LYS A 212 9.14 -9.65 -27.39
C LYS A 212 7.91 -8.78 -27.53
N LYS A 213 6.94 -8.93 -26.62
CA LYS A 213 5.75 -8.08 -26.52
C LYS A 213 5.96 -6.85 -25.65
N MET A 214 7.13 -6.73 -25.01
CA MET A 214 7.45 -5.66 -24.07
C MET A 214 6.43 -5.56 -22.93
N GLN A 215 6.11 -6.70 -22.30
CA GLN A 215 5.10 -6.78 -21.25
C GLN A 215 5.55 -7.68 -20.11
N VAL A 216 5.13 -7.33 -18.89
CA VAL A 216 5.21 -8.18 -17.70
C VAL A 216 3.82 -8.28 -17.09
N THR A 217 3.46 -9.48 -16.62
CA THR A 217 2.22 -9.69 -15.88
C THR A 217 2.53 -9.82 -14.40
N PHE A 218 2.19 -8.82 -13.60
CA PHE A 218 2.32 -8.83 -12.15
C PHE A 218 1.10 -9.40 -11.45
N VAL A 219 1.29 -9.81 -10.20
CA VAL A 219 0.20 -10.01 -9.24
C VAL A 219 -0.06 -8.69 -8.54
N ALA A 220 -1.27 -8.16 -8.70
CA ALA A 220 -1.75 -7.02 -7.96
C ALA A 220 -2.50 -7.50 -6.71
N HIS A 221 -2.09 -7.02 -5.55
CA HIS A 221 -2.67 -7.34 -4.25
C HIS A 221 -3.66 -6.28 -3.84
N ARG A 222 -4.81 -6.71 -3.35
CA ARG A 222 -5.83 -5.83 -2.79
C ARG A 222 -5.43 -5.37 -1.39
N GLY A 223 -5.60 -4.07 -1.13
CA GLY A 223 -5.49 -3.48 0.20
C GLY A 223 -6.50 -2.36 0.41
N PHE A 224 -6.30 -1.59 1.47
CA PHE A 224 -7.10 -0.41 1.76
C PHE A 224 -6.25 0.86 1.79
N GLY A 225 -6.78 1.95 1.21
CA GLY A 225 -6.28 3.30 1.43
C GLY A 225 -6.65 3.82 2.82
N PRO A 226 -6.15 5.01 3.22
CA PRO A 226 -6.37 5.56 4.55
C PRO A 226 -7.85 5.76 4.91
N ASP A 227 -8.68 6.04 3.91
CA ASP A 227 -10.12 6.29 3.99
C ASP A 227 -10.98 5.02 3.77
N GLY A 228 -10.36 3.85 3.66
CA GLY A 228 -11.06 2.59 3.39
C GLY A 228 -11.43 2.38 1.92
N SER A 229 -10.95 3.24 1.01
CA SER A 229 -10.98 2.95 -0.41
C SER A 229 -10.20 1.67 -0.73
N THR A 230 -10.69 0.89 -1.70
CA THR A 230 -9.92 -0.26 -2.19
C THR A 230 -8.78 0.24 -3.07
N ILE A 231 -7.59 -0.26 -2.78
CA ILE A 231 -6.38 -0.05 -3.58
C ILE A 231 -5.88 -1.39 -4.12
N TYR A 232 -5.12 -1.32 -5.20
CA TYR A 232 -4.32 -2.44 -5.69
C TYR A 232 -2.87 -2.00 -5.80
N TYR A 233 -1.96 -2.90 -5.43
CA TYR A 233 -0.53 -2.62 -5.46
C TYR A 233 0.26 -3.85 -5.87
N ILE A 234 1.41 -3.63 -6.48
CA ILE A 234 2.40 -4.68 -6.77
C ILE A 234 3.55 -4.57 -5.77
N ALA A 235 4.42 -5.56 -5.68
CA ALA A 235 5.68 -5.45 -4.94
C ALA A 235 6.86 -5.77 -5.87
N THR A 236 7.92 -4.94 -5.85
CA THR A 236 9.04 -5.06 -6.80
C THR A 236 10.39 -5.31 -6.13
N ASP A 237 10.57 -4.78 -4.92
CA ASP A 237 11.81 -4.92 -4.15
C ASP A 237 11.60 -4.63 -2.66
N ALA A 238 12.55 -5.08 -1.84
CA ALA A 238 12.59 -4.82 -0.41
C ALA A 238 14.00 -4.54 0.09
N SER A 239 14.10 -3.70 1.13
CA SER A 239 15.37 -3.26 1.70
C SER A 239 16.04 -4.25 2.66
N LYS A 240 15.44 -5.42 2.85
CA LYS A 240 15.94 -6.51 3.71
C LYS A 240 15.85 -7.82 2.94
N GLN A 241 16.94 -8.61 2.98
CA GLN A 241 17.07 -9.82 2.18
C GLN A 241 16.00 -10.87 2.54
N ASP A 242 15.78 -11.12 3.83
CA ASP A 242 14.78 -12.07 4.31
C ASP A 242 13.35 -11.70 3.89
N VAL A 243 13.02 -10.41 3.92
CA VAL A 243 11.75 -9.90 3.40
C VAL A 243 11.68 -10.04 1.88
N ALA A 244 12.76 -9.70 1.16
CA ALA A 244 12.79 -9.84 -0.29
C ALA A 244 12.57 -11.31 -0.72
N ASP A 245 13.24 -12.25 -0.05
CA ASP A 245 13.11 -13.68 -0.28
C ASP A 245 11.69 -14.19 0.02
N MET A 246 11.10 -13.74 1.14
CA MET A 246 9.73 -14.11 1.53
C MET A 246 8.70 -13.66 0.48
N LEU A 247 8.83 -12.44 -0.03
CA LEU A 247 7.90 -11.90 -1.01
C LEU A 247 8.21 -12.39 -2.44
N GLY A 248 9.41 -12.90 -2.70
CA GLY A 248 9.89 -13.23 -4.04
C GLY A 248 10.12 -11.98 -4.90
N VAL A 249 10.76 -10.97 -4.33
CA VAL A 249 11.10 -9.69 -4.96
C VAL A 249 12.61 -9.44 -4.91
N THR A 250 13.08 -8.38 -5.55
CA THR A 250 14.52 -8.04 -5.55
C THR A 250 14.96 -7.53 -4.18
N PHE A 251 16.09 -8.01 -3.65
CA PHE A 251 16.74 -7.36 -2.51
C PHE A 251 17.48 -6.09 -2.96
N VAL A 252 17.17 -4.96 -2.34
CA VAL A 252 17.79 -3.65 -2.64
C VAL A 252 18.12 -2.93 -1.34
N GLU A 253 19.33 -3.13 -0.80
CA GLU A 253 19.75 -2.54 0.47
C GLU A 253 19.58 -1.01 0.51
N ARG A 254 19.86 -0.34 -0.60
CA ARG A 254 19.86 1.13 -0.72
C ARG A 254 18.50 1.77 -0.48
N THR A 255 17.39 1.11 -0.83
CA THR A 255 16.05 1.66 -0.54
C THR A 255 15.78 1.75 0.96
N GLY A 256 16.55 1.03 1.80
CA GLY A 256 16.49 1.15 3.25
C GLY A 256 16.83 2.55 3.77
N ALA A 257 17.61 3.35 3.02
CA ALA A 257 17.90 4.72 3.41
C ALA A 257 16.66 5.63 3.37
N THR A 258 15.58 5.25 2.67
CA THR A 258 14.34 6.04 2.67
C THR A 258 13.52 5.88 3.95
N LEU A 259 13.83 4.91 4.82
CA LEU A 259 13.05 4.54 6.01
C LEU A 259 12.65 5.75 6.88
N LEU A 260 13.60 6.66 7.13
CA LEU A 260 13.39 7.85 7.96
C LEU A 260 13.25 9.14 7.13
N SER A 261 13.19 9.02 5.81
CA SER A 261 13.06 10.15 4.89
C SER A 261 11.60 10.49 4.61
N GLY A 262 11.36 11.69 4.08
CA GLY A 262 10.05 12.08 3.56
C GLY A 262 9.70 11.44 2.21
N ALA A 263 10.55 10.56 1.67
CA ALA A 263 10.28 9.78 0.47
C ALA A 263 9.62 8.43 0.80
N SER A 264 9.20 8.18 2.05
CA SER A 264 8.44 6.98 2.41
C SER A 264 7.11 7.30 3.09
N SER A 265 6.09 6.51 2.77
CA SER A 265 4.78 6.49 3.42
C SER A 265 4.65 5.26 4.33
N ASP A 266 3.65 5.23 5.21
CA ASP A 266 3.45 4.12 6.14
C ASP A 266 2.46 3.08 5.58
N LEU A 267 2.83 1.80 5.67
CA LEU A 267 1.95 0.68 5.35
C LEU A 267 1.76 -0.18 6.59
N TYR A 268 0.52 -0.29 7.05
CA TYR A 268 0.17 -1.10 8.20
C TYR A 268 -0.02 -2.56 7.77
N VAL A 269 0.87 -3.43 8.27
CA VAL A 269 0.89 -4.87 8.00
C VAL A 269 0.50 -5.61 9.27
N PHE A 270 -0.57 -6.39 9.20
CA PHE A 270 -1.07 -7.15 10.35
C PHE A 270 -0.24 -8.40 10.56
N THR A 271 0.17 -8.64 11.80
CA THR A 271 1.08 -9.74 12.18
C THR A 271 0.41 -10.85 12.97
N ASN A 272 -0.86 -10.64 13.36
CA ASN A 272 -1.74 -11.60 14.01
C ASN A 272 -3.21 -11.20 13.82
N GLY A 273 -4.12 -12.01 14.37
CA GLY A 273 -5.56 -11.72 14.39
C GLY A 273 -6.29 -12.44 13.26
N ILE A 274 -7.02 -11.68 12.44
CA ILE A 274 -7.86 -12.19 11.35
C ILE A 274 -6.97 -12.71 10.23
N ASN A 275 -7.09 -13.99 9.87
CA ASN A 275 -6.40 -14.58 8.72
C ASN A 275 -6.86 -13.92 7.42
N GLY A 276 -5.96 -13.76 6.47
CA GLY A 276 -6.27 -13.10 5.21
C GLY A 276 -5.11 -13.07 4.23
N THR A 277 -5.23 -12.20 3.23
CA THR A 277 -4.30 -12.10 2.09
C THR A 277 -3.17 -11.10 2.28
N GLY A 278 -3.04 -10.53 3.49
CA GLY A 278 -1.91 -9.68 3.83
C GLY A 278 -0.59 -10.46 3.77
N PRO A 279 0.54 -9.76 3.65
CA PRO A 279 1.85 -10.38 3.41
C PRO A 279 2.31 -11.33 4.54
N MET A 280 1.75 -11.19 5.73
CA MET A 280 2.02 -12.06 6.89
C MET A 280 0.94 -13.13 7.12
N GLY A 281 0.00 -13.32 6.19
CA GLY A 281 -1.11 -14.28 6.30
C GLY A 281 -2.32 -13.81 7.11
N PHE A 282 -2.34 -12.53 7.49
CA PHE A 282 -3.45 -11.89 8.19
C PHE A 282 -4.20 -10.93 7.26
N GLN A 283 -5.11 -10.11 7.79
CA GLN A 283 -5.90 -9.19 6.98
C GLN A 283 -5.04 -8.30 6.06
N ALA A 284 -5.67 -7.83 4.98
CA ALA A 284 -5.04 -6.97 3.99
C ALA A 284 -4.44 -5.70 4.62
N SER A 285 -3.36 -5.21 4.01
CA SER A 285 -2.65 -4.02 4.48
C SER A 285 -3.46 -2.74 4.29
N ILE A 286 -3.19 -1.75 5.13
CA ILE A 286 -3.79 -0.41 5.07
C ILE A 286 -2.68 0.61 4.83
N GLY A 287 -2.76 1.36 3.73
CA GLY A 287 -1.84 2.45 3.42
C GLY A 287 -2.20 3.73 4.17
N SER A 288 -1.20 4.51 4.57
CA SER A 288 -1.41 5.81 5.20
C SER A 288 -1.83 6.92 4.24
N THR A 289 -1.68 6.69 2.94
CA THR A 289 -1.87 7.65 1.85
C THR A 289 -2.42 6.95 0.61
N ASN A 290 -3.06 7.72 -0.27
CA ASN A 290 -3.50 7.32 -1.59
C ASN A 290 -2.69 8.02 -2.68
N VAL A 291 -2.66 7.45 -3.89
CA VAL A 291 -2.04 8.15 -5.03
C VAL A 291 -2.75 9.49 -5.25
N GLY A 292 -1.96 10.55 -5.39
CA GLY A 292 -2.44 11.92 -5.51
C GLY A 292 -2.40 12.69 -4.19
N ASP A 293 -2.25 12.02 -3.05
CA ASP A 293 -1.99 12.68 -1.77
C ASP A 293 -0.59 13.30 -1.76
N GLU A 294 -0.45 14.43 -1.06
CA GLU A 294 0.81 15.17 -0.92
C GLU A 294 1.96 14.29 -0.40
N PHE A 295 1.63 13.30 0.45
CA PHE A 295 2.59 12.43 1.12
C PHE A 295 2.62 11.00 0.58
N TYR A 296 1.98 10.71 -0.55
CA TYR A 296 2.10 9.40 -1.20
C TYR A 296 3.54 9.10 -1.61
N SER A 297 3.94 7.86 -1.45
CA SER A 297 5.18 7.31 -1.96
C SER A 297 5.02 5.81 -2.23
N PRO A 298 5.63 5.27 -3.29
CA PRO A 298 5.72 3.82 -3.49
C PRO A 298 6.66 3.13 -2.50
N MET A 299 7.50 3.88 -1.78
CA MET A 299 8.38 3.33 -0.75
C MET A 299 7.62 3.22 0.58
N TRP A 300 7.18 2.01 0.93
CA TRP A 300 6.41 1.78 2.13
C TRP A 300 7.30 1.41 3.31
N ARG A 301 7.35 2.29 4.31
CA ARG A 301 7.84 1.96 5.65
C ARG A 301 6.82 1.05 6.33
N ILE A 302 7.23 -0.19 6.61
CA ILE A 302 6.32 -1.17 7.19
C ILE A 302 6.08 -0.89 8.68
N GLN A 303 4.81 -0.73 9.03
CA GLN A 303 4.30 -0.63 10.39
C GLN A 303 3.71 -1.99 10.77
N ALA A 304 4.47 -2.77 11.54
CA ALA A 304 4.01 -4.04 12.10
C ALA A 304 2.88 -3.77 13.08
N THR A 305 1.68 -4.20 12.72
CA THR A 305 0.44 -3.99 13.47
C THR A 305 0.05 -5.30 14.15
N THR A 306 -0.02 -5.30 15.47
CA THR A 306 -0.22 -6.50 16.30
C THR A 306 -1.33 -6.27 17.30
N TRP A 307 -2.39 -7.08 17.25
CA TRP A 307 -3.43 -7.14 18.26
C TRP A 307 -2.87 -7.66 19.57
N THR A 308 -3.24 -7.01 20.68
CA THR A 308 -2.88 -7.44 22.03
C THR A 308 -3.53 -8.79 22.36
N ASP A 309 -4.78 -8.97 21.96
CA ASP A 309 -5.49 -10.26 21.97
C ASP A 309 -5.98 -10.57 20.54
N PRO A 310 -5.38 -11.55 19.83
CA PRO A 310 -5.77 -11.87 18.46
C PRO A 310 -7.19 -12.44 18.34
N THR A 311 -7.77 -12.99 19.42
CA THR A 311 -9.14 -13.54 19.39
C THR A 311 -10.22 -12.46 19.45
N SER A 312 -9.82 -11.24 19.83
CA SER A 312 -10.65 -10.04 19.89
C SER A 312 -10.39 -9.08 18.72
N ALA A 313 -9.69 -9.55 17.68
CA ALA A 313 -9.33 -8.73 16.52
C ALA A 313 -10.58 -8.30 15.73
N ASP A 314 -10.65 -6.99 15.42
CA ASP A 314 -11.64 -6.43 14.50
C ASP A 314 -11.05 -6.31 13.09
N PHE A 315 -11.90 -6.43 12.07
CA PHE A 315 -11.48 -6.18 10.69
C PHE A 315 -11.37 -4.68 10.42
N LEU A 316 -10.15 -4.19 10.25
CA LEU A 316 -9.89 -2.76 10.03
C LEU A 316 -9.67 -2.48 8.54
N THR A 317 -10.20 -1.36 8.08
CA THR A 317 -10.06 -0.89 6.69
C THR A 317 -9.57 0.55 6.60
N MET A 318 -9.53 1.30 7.71
CA MET A 318 -9.13 2.71 7.73
C MET A 318 -8.02 2.97 8.77
N THR A 319 -7.17 3.96 8.52
CA THR A 319 -6.10 4.36 9.45
C THR A 319 -6.63 4.93 10.75
N ASP A 320 -7.78 5.62 10.71
CA ASP A 320 -8.46 6.12 11.92
C ASP A 320 -8.89 4.98 12.85
N GLN A 321 -9.25 3.82 12.29
CA GLN A 321 -9.60 2.65 13.09
C GLN A 321 -8.36 2.06 13.78
N ILE A 322 -7.22 2.00 13.08
CA ILE A 322 -5.94 1.59 13.69
C ILE A 322 -5.58 2.53 14.84
N THR A 323 -5.65 3.84 14.61
CA THR A 323 -5.36 4.86 15.63
C THR A 323 -6.30 4.73 16.83
N SER A 324 -7.61 4.53 16.59
CA SER A 324 -8.59 4.33 17.65
C SER A 324 -8.31 3.07 18.47
N ALA A 325 -8.04 1.94 17.81
CA ALA A 325 -7.71 0.68 18.47
C ALA A 325 -6.41 0.77 19.27
N GLY A 326 -5.38 1.43 18.72
CA GLY A 326 -4.12 1.70 19.41
C GLY A 326 -4.30 2.55 20.66
N SER A 327 -5.10 3.62 20.59
CA SER A 327 -5.38 4.49 21.75
C SER A 327 -6.10 3.79 22.90
N LYS A 328 -6.81 2.68 22.60
CA LYS A 328 -7.49 1.82 23.57
C LYS A 328 -6.60 0.68 24.08
N GLY A 329 -5.37 0.55 23.58
CA GLY A 329 -4.46 -0.56 23.88
C GLY A 329 -4.86 -1.90 23.26
N ALA A 330 -5.79 -1.90 22.30
CA ALA A 330 -6.27 -3.12 21.65
C ALA A 330 -5.25 -3.68 20.64
N LEU A 331 -4.42 -2.80 20.06
CA LEU A 331 -3.31 -3.16 19.19
C LEU A 331 -2.10 -2.25 19.41
N THR A 332 -0.95 -2.65 18.88
CA THR A 332 0.27 -1.84 18.80
C THR A 332 0.76 -1.76 17.36
N THR A 333 1.45 -0.67 17.03
CA THR A 333 2.11 -0.46 15.73
C THR A 333 3.57 -0.14 15.95
N ASN A 334 4.47 -0.88 15.31
CA ASN A 334 5.92 -0.69 15.44
C ASN A 334 6.58 -0.61 14.05
N VAL A 335 7.54 0.32 13.89
CA VAL A 335 8.35 0.40 12.67
C VAL A 335 9.19 -0.87 12.55
N ALA A 336 8.98 -1.66 11.50
CA ALA A 336 9.65 -2.94 11.31
C ALA A 336 11.11 -2.81 10.83
N GLY A 337 11.55 -1.60 10.47
CA GLY A 337 12.92 -1.35 10.00
C GLY A 337 13.18 -1.84 8.57
N VAL A 338 12.12 -2.02 7.78
CA VAL A 338 12.17 -2.41 6.37
C VAL A 338 11.33 -1.45 5.53
N VAL A 339 11.81 -1.18 4.32
CA VAL A 339 11.08 -0.52 3.25
C VAL A 339 10.79 -1.55 2.17
N VAL A 340 9.55 -1.55 1.68
CA VAL A 340 9.15 -2.34 0.50
C VAL A 340 8.64 -1.39 -0.57
N ASN A 341 9.15 -1.53 -1.79
CA ASN A 341 8.65 -0.79 -2.94
C ASN A 341 7.36 -1.45 -3.44
N CYS A 342 6.22 -0.81 -3.15
CA CYS A 342 4.91 -1.28 -3.59
C CYS A 342 4.11 -0.20 -4.31
N PRO A 343 4.38 0.06 -5.60
CA PRO A 343 3.58 0.99 -6.40
C PRO A 343 2.11 0.61 -6.40
N PHE A 344 1.24 1.59 -6.15
CA PHE A 344 -0.19 1.41 -6.37
C PHE A 344 -0.47 1.40 -7.87
N ILE A 345 -1.32 0.48 -8.33
CA ILE A 345 -1.63 0.30 -9.75
C ILE A 345 -3.14 0.42 -9.99
N GLU A 346 -3.50 0.76 -11.22
CA GLU A 346 -4.88 0.72 -11.66
C GLU A 346 -5.21 -0.68 -12.19
N VAL A 347 -6.34 -1.23 -11.75
CA VAL A 347 -6.91 -2.47 -12.31
C VAL A 347 -8.18 -2.15 -13.12
N ASP A 348 -8.55 -3.07 -14.00
CA ASP A 348 -9.79 -2.96 -14.78
C ASP A 348 -10.99 -2.77 -13.84
N LYS A 349 -11.82 -1.76 -14.15
CA LYS A 349 -13.00 -1.38 -13.36
C LYS A 349 -13.95 -2.56 -13.11
N LYS A 350 -13.97 -3.59 -13.97
CA LYS A 350 -14.79 -4.79 -13.74
C LYS A 350 -14.45 -5.49 -12.43
N PHE A 351 -13.19 -5.41 -11.97
CA PHE A 351 -12.75 -5.96 -10.68
C PHE A 351 -13.09 -5.04 -9.50
N MET A 352 -13.41 -3.77 -9.77
CA MET A 352 -13.85 -2.79 -8.78
C MET A 352 -15.38 -2.68 -8.67
N MET A 353 -16.15 -3.43 -9.48
CA MET A 353 -17.63 -3.39 -9.44
C MET A 353 -18.22 -4.17 -8.26
N ASP A 354 -17.55 -5.23 -7.80
CA ASP A 354 -17.98 -6.02 -6.65
C ASP A 354 -17.90 -5.20 -5.33
N ASP A 355 -17.09 -4.14 -5.34
CA ASP A 355 -16.97 -3.19 -4.24
C ASP A 355 -18.22 -2.33 -4.00
N ASN A 356 -19.04 -2.08 -5.03
CA ASN A 356 -20.30 -1.37 -4.80
C ASN A 356 -21.32 -2.27 -4.08
N MET A 357 -21.27 -3.59 -4.31
CA MET A 357 -22.09 -4.56 -3.59
C MET A 357 -21.56 -4.84 -2.17
N MET A 358 -20.24 -4.89 -1.99
CA MET A 358 -19.60 -4.98 -0.66
C MET A 358 -19.75 -3.69 0.14
N LYS A 359 -19.65 -2.50 -0.46
CA LYS A 359 -19.98 -1.22 0.19
C LYS A 359 -21.45 -1.16 0.54
N ASP A 360 -22.37 -1.62 -0.31
CA ASP A 360 -23.79 -1.71 0.05
C ASP A 360 -24.06 -2.69 1.20
N ASN A 361 -23.34 -3.82 1.25
CA ASN A 361 -23.47 -4.81 2.33
C ASN A 361 -22.74 -4.39 3.61
N MET A 362 -21.59 -3.72 3.53
CA MET A 362 -20.88 -3.13 4.67
C MET A 362 -21.57 -1.86 5.18
N MET A 363 -22.18 -1.04 4.32
CA MET A 363 -23.08 0.04 4.73
C MET A 363 -24.30 -0.54 5.46
N LYS A 364 -24.88 -1.64 4.96
CA LYS A 364 -25.98 -2.34 5.64
C LYS A 364 -25.55 -2.96 6.98
N ASN A 365 -24.33 -3.50 7.08
CA ASN A 365 -23.82 -4.13 8.31
C ASN A 365 -23.27 -3.11 9.33
N ASN A 366 -22.66 -2.00 8.90
CA ASN A 366 -22.26 -0.88 9.79
C ASN A 366 -23.45 0.01 10.21
N MET A 367 -24.62 -0.14 9.57
CA MET A 367 -25.89 0.41 10.06
C MET A 367 -26.56 -0.44 11.15
N MET A 368 -25.94 -1.52 11.63
CA MET A 368 -26.32 -2.18 12.89
C MET A 368 -25.26 -1.93 13.97
N GLY A 369 -25.10 -0.68 14.42
CA GLY A 369 -24.25 -0.42 15.59
C GLY A 369 -24.25 0.99 16.15
N HIS A 370 -24.32 2.03 15.31
CA HIS A 370 -24.23 3.41 15.79
C HIS A 370 -25.49 4.23 15.49
N MET A 371 -26.52 4.04 16.32
CA MET A 371 -27.59 5.04 16.43
C MET A 371 -27.06 6.24 17.22
N ASP A 372 -26.95 7.38 16.55
CA ASP A 372 -26.55 8.65 17.18
C ASP A 372 -27.49 9.00 18.34
N SER A 373 -26.97 9.65 19.39
CA SER A 373 -27.82 10.10 20.51
C SER A 373 -28.96 11.02 19.99
N PRO A 374 -30.14 11.04 20.63
CA PRO A 374 -31.27 11.88 20.20
C PRO A 374 -30.92 13.35 20.03
N ARG A 375 -30.06 13.87 20.92
CA ARG A 375 -29.59 15.25 20.86
C ARG A 375 -28.67 15.50 19.66
N LYS A 376 -27.88 14.50 19.25
CA LYS A 376 -27.03 14.59 18.06
C LYS A 376 -27.88 14.51 16.78
N GLN A 377 -28.88 13.63 16.74
CA GLN A 377 -29.86 13.57 15.64
C GLN A 377 -30.54 14.94 15.45
N MET A 378 -31.03 15.55 16.53
CA MET A 378 -31.66 16.87 16.47
C MET A 378 -30.69 17.97 16.02
N LYS A 379 -29.44 17.97 16.50
CA LYS A 379 -28.40 18.92 16.05
C LYS A 379 -28.03 18.76 14.56
N MET A 380 -28.24 17.58 14.00
CA MET A 380 -28.02 17.28 12.59
C MET A 380 -29.24 17.63 11.71
N GLY A 381 -30.27 18.26 12.28
CA GLY A 381 -31.46 18.68 11.53
C GLY A 381 -32.52 17.59 11.33
N VAL A 382 -32.45 16.49 12.08
CA VAL A 382 -33.52 15.48 12.07
C VAL A 382 -34.76 16.05 12.76
N ASP A 383 -35.89 16.00 12.05
CA ASP A 383 -37.21 16.38 12.56
C ASP A 383 -37.50 15.69 13.90
N VAL A 384 -38.06 16.42 14.87
CA VAL A 384 -38.31 15.91 16.22
C VAL A 384 -39.24 14.70 16.26
N HIS A 385 -40.13 14.53 15.28
CA HIS A 385 -41.01 13.38 15.12
C HIS A 385 -40.32 12.17 14.47
N LYS A 386 -39.11 12.36 13.92
CA LYS A 386 -38.32 11.35 13.22
C LYS A 386 -37.06 10.92 13.99
N ILE A 387 -36.82 11.47 15.17
CA ILE A 387 -35.72 11.06 16.05
C ILE A 387 -35.98 9.63 16.55
N GLN A 388 -34.97 8.78 16.44
CA GLN A 388 -35.10 7.35 16.78
C GLN A 388 -34.31 6.98 18.05
N CYS A 389 -34.85 6.02 18.80
CA CYS A 389 -34.21 5.40 19.96
C CYS A 389 -33.87 3.93 19.69
N LYS A 390 -32.84 3.43 20.39
CA LYS A 390 -32.48 2.01 20.34
C LYS A 390 -33.63 1.18 20.92
N SER A 391 -33.73 -0.08 20.48
CA SER A 391 -34.74 -1.02 20.98
C SER A 391 -34.76 -1.07 22.52
N GLY A 392 -35.95 -1.02 23.11
CA GLY A 392 -36.16 -0.98 24.57
C GLY A 392 -36.11 0.41 25.21
N TYR A 393 -35.95 1.48 24.41
CA TYR A 393 -35.99 2.86 24.86
C TYR A 393 -37.04 3.66 24.08
N GLU A 394 -37.69 4.59 24.76
CA GLU A 394 -38.65 5.55 24.21
C GLU A 394 -38.08 6.96 24.19
N LEU A 395 -38.42 7.70 23.14
CA LEU A 395 -38.06 9.10 22.99
C LEU A 395 -38.93 9.96 23.91
N VAL A 396 -38.29 10.77 24.75
CA VAL A 396 -38.94 11.80 25.55
C VAL A 396 -38.24 13.14 25.36
N PHE A 397 -38.95 14.23 25.59
CA PHE A 397 -38.40 15.58 25.58
C PHE A 397 -38.41 16.15 26.99
N LYS A 398 -37.32 16.81 27.39
CA LYS A 398 -37.26 17.45 28.71
C LYS A 398 -38.24 18.62 28.78
N SER A 399 -39.02 18.69 29.86
CA SER A 399 -40.02 19.74 30.09
C SER A 399 -39.43 21.16 30.12
N ILE A 400 -38.16 21.29 30.50
CA ILE A 400 -37.49 22.58 30.71
C ILE A 400 -36.95 23.22 29.43
N ASN A 401 -36.52 22.44 28.45
CA ASN A 401 -35.77 22.97 27.30
C ASN A 401 -35.93 22.15 26.01
N TRP A 402 -36.93 21.26 25.97
CA TRP A 402 -37.22 20.44 24.81
C TRP A 402 -36.03 19.62 24.27
N SER A 403 -35.04 19.34 25.12
CA SER A 403 -33.93 18.50 24.71
C SER A 403 -34.38 17.03 24.66
N PRO A 404 -34.18 16.32 23.53
CA PRO A 404 -34.62 14.94 23.38
C PRO A 404 -33.70 13.99 24.16
N SER A 405 -34.27 12.90 24.67
CA SER A 405 -33.55 11.84 25.37
C SER A 405 -34.25 10.49 25.19
N CYS A 406 -33.47 9.42 25.06
CA CYS A 406 -33.99 8.06 25.07
C CYS A 406 -33.98 7.55 26.52
N VAL A 407 -35.13 7.13 27.03
CA VAL A 407 -35.28 6.57 28.37
C VAL A 407 -35.94 5.20 28.27
N LYS A 408 -35.76 4.31 29.27
CA LYS A 408 -36.44 3.02 29.26
C LYS A 408 -37.96 3.25 29.28
N SER A 409 -38.71 2.48 28.48
CA SER A 409 -40.19 2.55 28.44
C SER A 409 -40.83 2.52 29.83
N SER A 410 -40.30 1.67 30.72
CA SER A 410 -40.76 1.53 32.11
C SER A 410 -40.58 2.79 32.98
N SER A 411 -39.77 3.75 32.54
CA SER A 411 -39.45 4.98 33.28
C SER A 411 -40.21 6.20 32.77
N VAL A 412 -40.84 6.14 31.59
CA VAL A 412 -41.48 7.29 30.94
C VAL A 412 -42.57 7.89 31.82
N ALA A 413 -43.53 7.08 32.29
CA ALA A 413 -44.65 7.56 33.12
C ALA A 413 -44.17 8.30 34.38
N LYS A 414 -43.17 7.74 35.07
CA LYS A 414 -42.59 8.35 36.28
C LYS A 414 -41.85 9.65 35.98
N LEU A 415 -41.16 9.74 34.85
CA LEU A 415 -40.43 10.95 34.44
C LEU A 415 -41.37 12.08 34.03
N VAL A 416 -42.54 11.76 33.47
CA VAL A 416 -43.61 12.72 33.20
C VAL A 416 -44.26 13.19 34.51
N GLU A 417 -44.56 12.25 35.42
CA GLU A 417 -45.19 12.55 36.73
C GLU A 417 -44.35 13.50 37.60
N ILE A 418 -43.03 13.32 37.62
CA ILE A 418 -42.11 14.20 38.37
C ILE A 418 -41.73 15.48 37.61
N GLY A 419 -42.33 15.72 36.44
CA GLY A 419 -42.12 16.94 35.64
C GLY A 419 -40.76 17.03 34.96
N TRP A 420 -40.01 15.93 34.82
CA TRP A 420 -38.72 15.92 34.12
C TRP A 420 -38.89 15.79 32.60
N ALA A 421 -39.83 14.95 32.16
CA ALA A 421 -40.21 14.77 30.76
C ALA A 421 -41.55 15.46 30.47
N SER A 422 -41.71 15.96 29.24
CA SER A 422 -43.00 16.38 28.72
C SER A 422 -43.90 15.19 28.44
N ASN A 423 -45.21 15.39 28.55
CA ASN A 423 -46.24 14.41 28.18
C ASN A 423 -46.56 14.40 26.68
N HIS A 424 -45.92 15.25 25.89
CA HIS A 424 -46.08 15.33 24.43
C HIS A 424 -44.76 15.71 23.74
N ILE A 425 -44.69 15.44 22.44
CA ILE A 425 -43.62 15.91 21.55
C ILE A 425 -43.87 17.40 21.26
N PRO A 426 -42.86 18.28 21.38
CA PRO A 426 -43.06 19.71 21.16
C PRO A 426 -43.44 20.01 19.70
N SER A 427 -44.35 20.96 19.53
CA SER A 427 -44.62 21.61 18.24
C SER A 427 -43.47 22.56 17.85
N GLU A 428 -43.39 22.91 16.56
CA GLU A 428 -42.40 23.88 16.07
C GLU A 428 -42.49 25.21 16.82
N ASP A 429 -43.70 25.69 17.12
CA ASP A 429 -43.93 26.92 17.86
C ASP A 429 -43.42 26.84 19.31
N GLU A 430 -43.62 25.70 19.99
CA GLU A 430 -43.15 25.49 21.38
C GLU A 430 -41.63 25.36 21.48
N MET A 431 -40.97 24.87 20.42
CA MET A 431 -39.51 24.82 20.33
C MET A 431 -38.89 26.20 20.15
N MET A 432 -39.62 27.16 19.59
CA MET A 432 -39.14 28.54 19.40
C MET A 432 -39.31 29.42 20.66
N MET A 433 -40.06 28.95 21.66
CA MET A 433 -40.38 29.68 22.89
C MET A 433 -39.51 29.34 24.11
N LYS A 434 -38.62 28.34 24.03
CA LYS A 434 -37.72 27.89 25.10
C LYS A 434 -36.34 27.57 24.56
#